data_AF-A0A2U3E6M2-F1
#
_entry.id   AF-A0A2U3E6M2-F1
#
_cell.length_a   1.000
_cell.length_b   1.000
_cell.length_c   1.000
_cell.angle_alpha   90.00
_cell.angle_beta   90.00
_cell.angle_gamma   90.00
#
_symmetry.space_group_name_H-M   'P 1'
#
loop_
_entity.id
_entity.type
_entity.pdbx_description
1 polymer ?
#
loop_
_entity_poly.entity_id
_entity_poly.type
_entity_poly.pdbx_seq_one_letter_code
_entity_poly.pdbx_strand_id
1 'polypeptide(L)'
;MTMWARVDLTAPPLRDPAASGPDVTASWISPENLDGDHLAALTRALSNVLSTDRAEYTYAQLIDGLPTRDSELELRSFYPAEEEHPIYRHEKLCDGALETARRLRSQLSLSDLRFDPLALQGYQDASPQSRDFHLRLVELVAISIHQVAVRSFEMDEGRHREEYLQWWESWRERYRHAEGIEQWHAVAFPPVPFYHTQYQCFDQYPKGKAYMVGYWAEAKILGGVAWFDRGASDLECNDIFLHGDFIDEPKTLCPLTVAQWDAVVTFLTADLDTASPPASPFPLHATAQNLPRYTPYFAVKYQHIFRNRFDLKLPRRYERPHPRAVSAVDYPEKEHHEWVVEHSLHKTFGRPIDEEEMERRLDVLRRCQPGNPYSMAPLPEEIARGEGEEDQGL
;
A
#
# COMPACT_ATOMS: atom_id res chain seq x y z
N MET A 1 -3.30 19.41 6.44
CA MET A 1 -1.90 19.59 6.01
C MET A 1 -1.12 18.47 6.65
N THR A 2 -1.15 17.30 6.01
CA THR A 2 -0.67 16.02 6.56
C THR A 2 0.86 16.07 6.67
N MET A 3 1.39 15.69 7.83
CA MET A 3 2.83 15.52 8.07
C MET A 3 3.30 14.31 7.27
N TRP A 4 3.72 14.53 6.03
CA TRP A 4 4.53 13.57 5.31
C TRP A 4 5.96 13.67 5.83
N ALA A 5 6.60 12.51 5.99
CA ALA A 5 7.97 12.40 6.47
C ALA A 5 8.86 13.46 5.80
N ARG A 6 9.63 14.19 6.61
CA ARG A 6 10.76 14.99 6.12
C ARG A 6 11.71 14.04 5.40
N VAL A 7 11.54 13.91 4.08
CA VAL A 7 12.58 13.37 3.20
C VAL A 7 13.80 14.24 3.46
N ASP A 8 14.94 13.63 3.78
CA ASP A 8 16.17 14.37 4.02
C ASP A 8 16.57 15.10 2.72
N LEU A 9 16.33 16.42 2.72
CA LEU A 9 16.50 17.30 1.57
C LEU A 9 17.97 17.59 1.25
N THR A 10 18.91 17.01 2.00
CA THR A 10 20.37 17.12 1.78
C THR A 10 20.97 15.91 1.08
N ALA A 11 20.15 14.89 0.77
CA ALA A 11 20.63 13.68 0.12
C ALA A 11 21.21 14.00 -1.28
N PRO A 12 22.47 13.60 -1.58
CA PRO A 12 23.05 13.76 -2.91
C PRO A 12 22.19 13.03 -3.97
N PRO A 13 22.35 13.35 -5.28
CA PRO A 13 21.68 12.60 -6.33
C PRO A 13 21.87 11.10 -6.08
N LEU A 14 20.76 10.38 -6.24
CA LEU A 14 20.61 8.97 -5.89
C LEU A 14 21.87 8.20 -6.27
N ARG A 15 22.42 7.46 -5.30
CA ARG A 15 23.48 6.50 -5.58
C ARG A 15 23.05 5.64 -6.77
N ASP A 16 24.02 5.35 -7.63
CA ASP A 16 23.94 4.43 -8.75
C ASP A 16 22.95 3.28 -8.45
N PRO A 17 21.95 2.99 -9.30
CA PRO A 17 21.09 1.82 -9.15
C PRO A 17 21.84 0.50 -8.99
N ALA A 18 23.14 0.44 -9.34
CA ALA A 18 24.02 -0.68 -9.07
C ALA A 18 24.49 -0.79 -7.60
N ALA A 19 24.18 0.18 -6.74
CA ALA A 19 24.53 0.22 -5.32
C ALA A 19 23.40 -0.29 -4.40
N SER A 20 22.45 -1.05 -4.93
CA SER A 20 21.48 -1.82 -4.14
C SER A 20 22.24 -2.72 -3.16
N GLY A 21 21.73 -2.85 -1.93
CA GLY A 21 22.17 -3.91 -1.01
C GLY A 21 22.05 -5.30 -1.66
N PRO A 22 22.49 -6.38 -0.99
CA PRO A 22 22.34 -7.72 -1.53
C PRO A 22 20.88 -7.93 -1.96
N ASP A 23 20.68 -8.31 -3.23
CA ASP A 23 19.34 -8.60 -3.77
C ASP A 23 18.75 -9.77 -2.98
N VAL A 24 17.92 -9.45 -1.99
CA VAL A 24 17.25 -10.43 -1.14
C VAL A 24 16.31 -11.33 -1.93
N THR A 25 16.01 -10.98 -3.18
CA THR A 25 15.18 -11.78 -4.10
C THR A 25 15.97 -12.79 -4.91
N ALA A 26 17.30 -12.79 -4.84
CA ALA A 26 18.14 -13.75 -5.58
C ALA A 26 17.91 -15.21 -5.13
N SER A 27 17.44 -15.43 -3.90
CA SER A 27 17.08 -16.76 -3.37
C SER A 27 15.62 -17.15 -3.62
N TRP A 28 14.83 -16.28 -4.25
CA TRP A 28 13.41 -16.53 -4.47
C TRP A 28 13.19 -17.63 -5.51
N ILE A 29 12.16 -18.43 -5.29
CA ILE A 29 11.89 -19.64 -6.08
C ILE A 29 10.58 -19.52 -6.86
N SER A 30 10.44 -20.37 -7.88
CA SER A 30 9.23 -20.51 -8.69
C SER A 30 8.10 -21.15 -7.88
N PRO A 31 6.83 -20.71 -8.05
CA PRO A 31 5.68 -21.39 -7.46
C PRO A 31 5.44 -22.78 -8.03
N GLU A 32 6.12 -23.19 -9.11
CA GLU A 32 6.07 -24.57 -9.65
C GLU A 32 6.56 -25.64 -8.66
N ASN A 33 7.21 -25.23 -7.56
CA ASN A 33 7.59 -26.13 -6.48
C ASN A 33 6.42 -26.46 -5.54
N LEU A 34 5.26 -25.80 -5.69
CA LEU A 34 4.05 -26.14 -4.96
C LEU A 34 3.46 -27.46 -5.47
N ASP A 35 2.68 -28.12 -4.63
CA ASP A 35 1.85 -29.23 -5.07
C ASP A 35 0.76 -28.77 -6.07
N GLY A 36 0.16 -29.75 -6.75
CA GLY A 36 -0.80 -29.48 -7.81
C GLY A 36 -2.03 -28.69 -7.37
N ASP A 37 -2.52 -28.91 -6.15
CA ASP A 37 -3.74 -28.26 -5.65
C ASP A 37 -3.47 -26.80 -5.27
N HIS A 38 -2.36 -26.55 -4.56
CA HIS A 38 -1.91 -25.21 -4.18
C HIS A 38 -1.57 -24.37 -5.42
N LEU A 39 -0.85 -24.97 -6.38
CA LEU A 39 -0.50 -24.30 -7.63
C LEU A 39 -1.75 -23.98 -8.46
N ALA A 40 -2.70 -24.91 -8.56
CA ALA A 40 -3.95 -24.69 -9.30
C ALA A 40 -4.80 -23.57 -8.66
N ALA A 41 -4.87 -23.52 -7.33
CA ALA A 41 -5.57 -22.47 -6.61
C ALA A 41 -4.91 -21.09 -6.82
N LEU A 42 -3.58 -20.99 -6.75
CA LEU A 42 -2.85 -19.76 -7.03
C LEU A 42 -3.04 -19.31 -8.48
N THR A 43 -2.95 -20.25 -9.43
CA THR A 43 -3.17 -19.98 -10.86
C THR A 43 -4.57 -19.40 -11.10
N ARG A 44 -5.59 -20.01 -10.51
CA ARG A 44 -6.97 -19.54 -10.61
C ARG A 44 -7.13 -18.15 -10.02
N ALA A 45 -6.67 -17.95 -8.78
CA ALA A 45 -6.80 -16.68 -8.09
C ALA A 45 -6.12 -15.53 -8.85
N LEU A 46 -4.90 -15.75 -9.35
CA LEU A 46 -4.19 -14.75 -10.15
C LEU A 46 -4.92 -14.50 -11.49
N SER A 47 -5.35 -15.55 -12.19
CA SER A 47 -6.11 -15.41 -13.44
C SER A 47 -7.39 -14.59 -13.24
N ASN A 48 -8.12 -14.83 -12.15
CA ASN A 48 -9.34 -14.10 -11.81
C ASN A 48 -9.06 -12.60 -11.60
N VAL A 49 -7.96 -12.22 -10.96
CA VAL A 49 -7.61 -10.80 -10.79
C VAL A 49 -7.17 -10.18 -12.11
N LEU A 50 -6.32 -10.87 -12.87
CA LEU A 50 -5.79 -10.37 -14.15
C LEU A 50 -6.85 -10.30 -15.26
N SER A 51 -7.97 -11.02 -15.12
CA SER A 51 -9.08 -10.96 -16.05
C SER A 51 -9.95 -9.71 -15.89
N THR A 52 -9.82 -8.97 -14.79
CA THR A 52 -10.58 -7.74 -14.56
C THR A 52 -10.18 -6.61 -15.50
N ASP A 53 -11.16 -5.79 -15.91
CA ASP A 53 -10.92 -4.58 -16.71
C ASP A 53 -9.93 -3.63 -16.02
N ARG A 54 -9.99 -3.56 -14.68
CA ARG A 54 -9.11 -2.74 -13.86
C ARG A 54 -7.65 -3.20 -13.98
N ALA A 55 -7.38 -4.50 -13.91
CA ALA A 55 -6.04 -5.05 -14.09
C ALA A 55 -5.55 -4.82 -15.53
N GLU A 56 -6.36 -5.14 -16.54
CA GLU A 56 -6.03 -4.91 -17.95
C GLU A 56 -5.64 -3.45 -18.20
N TYR A 57 -6.46 -2.50 -17.75
CA TYR A 57 -6.22 -1.08 -17.94
C TYR A 57 -5.00 -0.57 -17.15
N THR A 58 -4.73 -1.12 -15.97
CA THR A 58 -3.55 -0.78 -15.16
C THR A 58 -2.27 -1.21 -15.87
N TYR A 59 -2.18 -2.46 -16.34
CA TYR A 59 -1.00 -2.93 -17.08
C TYR A 59 -0.85 -2.24 -18.43
N ALA A 60 -1.94 -1.90 -19.11
CA ALA A 60 -1.89 -1.14 -20.35
C ALA A 60 -1.25 0.25 -20.15
N GLN A 61 -1.54 0.93 -19.04
CA GLN A 61 -0.85 2.19 -18.70
C GLN A 61 0.65 1.98 -18.47
N LEU A 62 1.04 0.90 -17.80
CA LEU A 62 2.47 0.58 -17.61
C LEU A 62 3.20 0.38 -18.94
N ILE A 63 2.57 -0.34 -19.86
CA ILE A 63 3.08 -0.58 -21.22
C ILE A 63 3.14 0.72 -22.01
N ASP A 64 2.15 1.58 -21.86
CA ASP A 64 2.07 2.89 -22.52
C ASP A 64 3.20 3.83 -22.05
N GLY A 65 3.58 3.73 -20.77
CA GLY A 65 4.69 4.44 -20.16
C GLY A 65 4.29 5.67 -19.34
N LEU A 66 2.99 6.05 -19.37
CA LEU A 66 2.40 7.04 -18.48
C LEU A 66 1.03 6.59 -17.97
N PRO A 67 0.66 6.91 -16.71
CA PRO A 67 -0.73 6.89 -16.28
C PRO A 67 -1.58 7.82 -17.15
N THR A 68 -2.86 7.52 -17.30
CA THR A 68 -3.81 8.50 -17.80
C THR A 68 -4.11 9.56 -16.75
N ARG A 69 -4.51 10.75 -17.19
CA ARG A 69 -4.89 11.87 -16.32
C ARG A 69 -5.89 11.44 -15.25
N ASP A 70 -6.95 10.75 -15.66
CA ASP A 70 -7.99 10.28 -14.74
C ASP A 70 -7.43 9.27 -13.73
N SER A 71 -6.53 8.38 -14.18
CA SER A 71 -5.92 7.39 -13.28
C SER A 71 -5.02 8.01 -12.22
N GLU A 72 -4.33 9.11 -12.55
CA GLU A 72 -3.51 9.85 -11.59
C GLU A 72 -4.36 10.65 -10.62
N LEU A 73 -5.45 11.28 -11.11
CA LEU A 73 -6.40 12.05 -10.28
C LEU A 73 -7.14 11.20 -9.25
N GLU A 74 -7.34 9.90 -9.51
CA GLU A 74 -7.85 8.98 -8.49
C GLU A 74 -6.92 8.88 -7.27
N LEU A 75 -5.61 9.00 -7.47
CA LEU A 75 -4.61 8.83 -6.42
C LEU A 75 -4.16 10.15 -5.80
N ARG A 76 -4.00 11.20 -6.60
CA ARG A 76 -3.41 12.47 -6.15
C ARG A 76 -3.68 13.63 -7.08
N SER A 77 -3.38 14.82 -6.59
CA SER A 77 -3.37 16.05 -7.39
C SER A 77 -2.07 16.17 -8.21
N PHE A 78 -2.14 16.92 -9.31
CA PHE A 78 -0.97 17.34 -10.07
C PHE A 78 -0.19 18.47 -9.40
N TYR A 79 -0.68 19.03 -8.30
CA TYR A 79 0.01 20.11 -7.60
C TYR A 79 1.44 19.71 -7.23
N PRO A 80 2.45 20.52 -7.57
CA PRO A 80 2.39 21.91 -8.07
C PRO A 80 2.54 22.08 -9.60
N ALA A 81 2.49 20.99 -10.36
CA ALA A 81 2.82 20.95 -11.78
C ALA A 81 1.58 20.83 -12.67
N GLU A 82 0.44 21.42 -12.28
CA GLU A 82 -0.72 21.52 -13.15
C GLU A 82 -0.33 22.10 -14.53
N GLU A 83 -0.88 21.55 -15.60
CA GLU A 83 -0.61 21.96 -17.00
C GLU A 83 0.81 21.68 -17.55
N GLU A 84 1.82 21.55 -16.68
CA GLU A 84 3.20 21.22 -17.03
C GLU A 84 3.49 19.71 -16.99
N HIS A 85 2.89 18.98 -16.04
CA HIS A 85 3.13 17.56 -15.84
C HIS A 85 2.69 16.73 -17.07
N PRO A 86 3.51 15.84 -17.65
CA PRO A 86 3.16 15.08 -18.87
C PRO A 86 1.82 14.35 -18.78
N ILE A 87 1.58 13.66 -17.66
CA ILE A 87 0.31 12.99 -17.35
C ILE A 87 -0.91 13.92 -17.45
N TYR A 88 -0.77 15.22 -17.15
CA TYR A 88 -1.89 16.17 -17.21
C TYR A 88 -2.53 16.24 -18.61
N ARG A 89 -1.73 15.96 -19.66
CA ARG A 89 -2.17 15.96 -21.07
C ARG A 89 -2.43 14.55 -21.61
N HIS A 90 -2.13 13.51 -20.84
CA HIS A 90 -2.28 12.13 -21.24
C HIS A 90 -3.70 11.62 -20.91
N GLU A 91 -4.68 11.99 -21.73
CA GLU A 91 -6.09 11.67 -21.47
C GLU A 91 -6.47 10.22 -21.81
N LYS A 92 -5.76 9.60 -22.77
CA LYS A 92 -6.09 8.27 -23.30
C LYS A 92 -4.82 7.52 -23.62
N LEU A 93 -4.87 6.20 -23.41
CA LEU A 93 -3.84 5.26 -23.82
C LEU A 93 -3.54 5.37 -25.32
N CYS A 94 -2.28 5.16 -25.70
CA CYS A 94 -1.88 5.01 -27.08
C CYS A 94 -2.45 3.73 -27.72
N ASP A 95 -2.60 3.79 -29.04
CA ASP A 95 -2.97 2.62 -29.85
C ASP A 95 -1.98 1.46 -29.64
N GLY A 96 -2.52 0.27 -29.31
CA GLY A 96 -1.78 -0.96 -29.11
C GLY A 96 -1.44 -1.29 -27.64
N ALA A 97 -1.64 -0.36 -26.70
CA ALA A 97 -1.32 -0.57 -25.29
C ALA A 97 -2.19 -1.68 -24.66
N LEU A 98 -3.50 -1.64 -24.91
CA LEU A 98 -4.46 -2.65 -24.41
C LEU A 98 -4.21 -4.03 -25.04
N GLU A 99 -3.96 -4.08 -26.34
CA GLU A 99 -3.65 -5.33 -27.05
C GLU A 99 -2.36 -5.97 -26.51
N THR A 100 -1.38 -5.15 -26.16
CA THR A 100 -0.12 -5.62 -25.57
C THR A 100 -0.33 -6.09 -24.12
N ALA A 101 -1.16 -5.42 -23.33
CA ALA A 101 -1.53 -5.89 -21.99
C ALA A 101 -2.25 -7.23 -22.04
N ARG A 102 -3.18 -7.42 -22.97
CA ARG A 102 -3.87 -8.70 -23.22
C ARG A 102 -2.90 -9.81 -23.61
N ARG A 103 -1.94 -9.50 -24.49
CA ARG A 103 -0.89 -10.43 -24.90
C ARG A 103 -0.02 -10.84 -23.71
N LEU A 104 0.44 -9.87 -22.92
CA LEU A 104 1.22 -10.12 -21.70
C LEU A 104 0.45 -11.04 -20.74
N ARG A 105 -0.83 -10.75 -20.49
CA ARG A 105 -1.69 -11.62 -19.67
C ARG A 105 -1.77 -13.05 -20.22
N SER A 106 -1.98 -13.20 -21.54
CA SER A 106 -2.12 -14.52 -22.17
C SER A 106 -0.83 -15.36 -22.17
N GLN A 107 0.32 -14.69 -22.08
CA GLN A 107 1.65 -15.33 -22.09
C GLN A 107 2.25 -15.47 -20.69
N LEU A 108 1.60 -14.91 -19.67
CA LEU A 108 2.09 -14.96 -18.29
C LEU A 108 2.14 -16.41 -17.81
N SER A 109 3.35 -16.87 -17.52
CA SER A 109 3.55 -18.14 -16.82
C SER A 109 3.88 -17.88 -15.36
N LEU A 110 3.28 -18.67 -14.46
CA LEU A 110 3.65 -18.66 -13.05
C LEU A 110 5.11 -19.05 -12.84
N SER A 111 5.69 -19.85 -13.75
CA SER A 111 7.11 -20.22 -13.77
C SER A 111 8.04 -19.02 -13.81
N ASP A 112 7.54 -17.90 -14.33
CA ASP A 112 8.34 -16.71 -14.47
C ASP A 112 8.41 -16.00 -13.11
N LEU A 113 7.37 -16.07 -12.27
CA LEU A 113 7.27 -15.38 -10.98
C LEU A 113 8.24 -15.97 -9.94
N ARG A 114 8.65 -15.13 -8.98
CA ARG A 114 9.63 -15.49 -7.94
C ARG A 114 9.12 -15.07 -6.58
N PHE A 115 9.14 -15.96 -5.60
CA PHE A 115 8.63 -15.69 -4.26
C PHE A 115 9.64 -16.09 -3.19
N ASP A 116 9.55 -15.44 -2.03
CA ASP A 116 10.25 -15.87 -0.83
C ASP A 116 9.93 -17.35 -0.56
N PRO A 117 10.94 -18.23 -0.44
CA PRO A 117 10.74 -19.63 -0.13
C PRO A 117 9.90 -19.86 1.14
N LEU A 118 10.01 -18.99 2.15
CA LEU A 118 9.24 -19.09 3.39
C LEU A 118 7.76 -18.75 3.18
N ALA A 119 7.45 -17.77 2.33
CA ALA A 119 6.06 -17.46 1.97
C ALA A 119 5.41 -18.59 1.19
N LEU A 120 6.13 -19.18 0.23
CA LEU A 120 5.65 -20.34 -0.52
C LEU A 120 5.49 -21.57 0.36
N GLN A 121 6.45 -21.84 1.25
CA GLN A 121 6.36 -22.95 2.19
C GLN A 121 5.18 -22.75 3.16
N GLY A 122 4.99 -21.54 3.68
CA GLY A 122 3.83 -21.22 4.53
C GLY A 122 2.49 -21.43 3.82
N TYR A 123 2.41 -21.11 2.52
CA TYR A 123 1.23 -21.42 1.71
C TYR A 123 1.05 -22.93 1.49
N GLN A 124 2.12 -23.65 1.18
CA GLN A 124 2.16 -25.08 0.93
C GLN A 124 1.76 -25.93 2.16
N ASP A 125 2.10 -25.45 3.36
CA ASP A 125 1.80 -26.11 4.63
C ASP A 125 0.38 -25.79 5.13
N ALA A 126 -0.25 -24.74 4.61
CA ALA A 126 -1.58 -24.33 5.01
C ALA A 126 -2.64 -25.31 4.52
N SER A 127 -3.54 -25.73 5.40
CA SER A 127 -4.61 -26.66 5.02
C SER A 127 -5.53 -26.02 3.98
N PRO A 128 -5.81 -26.67 2.83
CA PRO A 128 -6.67 -26.11 1.80
C PRO A 128 -8.02 -25.64 2.35
N GLN A 129 -8.51 -24.49 1.85
CA GLN A 129 -9.75 -23.83 2.27
C GLN A 129 -9.76 -23.28 3.71
N SER A 130 -8.68 -23.46 4.48
CA SER A 130 -8.56 -22.81 5.80
C SER A 130 -8.40 -21.30 5.66
N ARG A 131 -8.61 -20.56 6.76
CA ARG A 131 -8.35 -19.12 6.78
C ARG A 131 -6.90 -18.77 6.46
N ASP A 132 -5.96 -19.54 7.02
CA ASP A 132 -4.52 -19.36 6.79
C ASP A 132 -4.17 -19.57 5.31
N PHE A 133 -4.70 -20.63 4.69
CA PHE A 133 -4.54 -20.88 3.26
C PHE A 133 -5.02 -19.69 2.42
N HIS A 134 -6.19 -19.13 2.74
CA HIS A 134 -6.71 -17.97 2.02
C HIS A 134 -5.88 -16.70 2.25
N LEU A 135 -5.35 -16.46 3.46
CA LEU A 135 -4.49 -15.31 3.75
C LEU A 135 -3.19 -15.40 2.95
N ARG A 136 -2.54 -16.57 2.96
CA ARG A 136 -1.34 -16.87 2.17
C ARG A 136 -1.61 -16.79 0.67
N LEU A 137 -2.77 -17.24 0.20
CA LEU A 137 -3.18 -17.08 -1.20
C LEU A 137 -3.25 -15.61 -1.60
N VAL A 138 -3.90 -14.77 -0.79
CA VAL A 138 -3.99 -13.31 -1.04
C VAL A 138 -2.60 -12.67 -1.01
N GLU A 139 -1.72 -13.09 -0.10
CA GLU A 139 -0.33 -12.66 -0.05
C GLU A 139 0.40 -12.92 -1.38
N LEU A 140 0.34 -14.15 -1.90
CA LEU A 140 0.99 -14.52 -3.15
C LEU A 140 0.36 -13.82 -4.35
N VAL A 141 -0.96 -13.60 -4.36
CA VAL A 141 -1.64 -12.82 -5.42
C VAL A 141 -1.14 -11.37 -5.44
N ALA A 142 -1.04 -10.71 -4.28
CA ALA A 142 -0.49 -9.36 -4.20
C ALA A 142 0.97 -9.31 -4.68
N ILE A 143 1.79 -10.31 -4.32
CA ILE A 143 3.20 -10.41 -4.78
C ILE A 143 3.25 -10.57 -6.30
N SER A 144 2.33 -11.36 -6.85
CA SER A 144 2.24 -11.62 -8.29
C SER A 144 1.89 -10.35 -9.06
N ILE A 145 0.88 -9.60 -8.62
CA ILE A 145 0.47 -8.32 -9.23
C ILE A 145 1.65 -7.35 -9.27
N HIS A 146 2.35 -7.21 -8.15
CA HIS A 146 3.55 -6.38 -8.04
C HIS A 146 4.61 -6.79 -9.08
N GLN A 147 4.91 -8.09 -9.19
CA GLN A 147 5.94 -8.59 -10.10
C GLN A 147 5.55 -8.47 -11.58
N VAL A 148 4.27 -8.69 -11.91
CA VAL A 148 3.77 -8.50 -13.28
C VAL A 148 3.91 -7.03 -13.69
N ALA A 149 3.63 -6.11 -12.78
CA ALA A 149 3.81 -4.68 -13.01
C ALA A 149 5.27 -4.29 -13.21
N VAL A 150 6.16 -4.77 -12.33
CA VAL A 150 7.62 -4.60 -12.46
C VAL A 150 8.10 -5.06 -13.83
N ARG A 151 7.69 -6.24 -14.28
CA ARG A 151 8.08 -6.79 -15.59
C ARG A 151 7.55 -5.98 -16.75
N SER A 152 6.27 -5.60 -16.68
CA SER A 152 5.63 -4.77 -17.71
C SER A 152 6.41 -3.47 -17.91
N PHE A 153 6.89 -2.87 -16.82
CA PHE A 153 7.72 -1.67 -16.84
C PHE A 153 9.16 -1.93 -17.32
N GLU A 154 9.74 -3.09 -17.01
CA GLU A 154 11.09 -3.48 -17.43
C GLU A 154 11.17 -3.85 -18.92
N MET A 155 10.06 -4.16 -19.60
CA MET A 155 10.05 -4.46 -21.03
C MET A 155 10.49 -3.29 -21.93
N ASP A 156 10.56 -2.07 -21.39
CA ASP A 156 11.13 -0.87 -22.02
C ASP A 156 10.51 -0.45 -23.38
N GLU A 157 9.23 -0.75 -23.58
CA GLU A 157 8.48 -0.40 -24.81
C GLU A 157 7.64 0.89 -24.67
N GLY A 158 7.68 1.55 -23.51
CA GLY A 158 6.81 2.68 -23.17
C GLY A 158 7.13 3.95 -23.96
N ARG A 159 6.21 4.37 -24.82
CA ARG A 159 6.35 5.54 -25.70
C ARG A 159 6.58 6.84 -24.92
N HIS A 160 5.97 6.94 -23.74
CA HIS A 160 6.03 8.16 -22.93
C HIS A 160 7.11 8.15 -21.84
N ARG A 161 7.90 7.08 -21.73
CA ARG A 161 8.92 6.95 -20.68
C ARG A 161 9.98 8.05 -20.77
N GLU A 162 10.46 8.32 -21.99
CA GLU A 162 11.46 9.35 -22.24
C GLU A 162 10.90 10.76 -21.99
N GLU A 163 9.66 11.03 -22.40
CA GLU A 163 8.96 12.29 -22.15
C GLU A 163 8.89 12.59 -20.64
N TYR A 164 8.47 11.61 -19.84
CA TYR A 164 8.42 11.78 -18.39
C TYR A 164 9.80 12.02 -17.78
N LEU A 165 10.82 11.26 -18.20
CA LEU A 165 12.17 11.39 -17.67
C LEU A 165 12.76 12.78 -17.95
N GLN A 166 12.64 13.26 -19.19
CA GLN A 166 13.12 14.59 -19.57
C GLN A 166 12.42 15.70 -18.77
N TRP A 167 11.10 15.59 -18.61
CA TRP A 167 10.34 16.52 -17.79
C TRP A 167 10.78 16.47 -16.32
N TRP A 168 10.92 15.28 -15.74
CA TRP A 168 11.32 15.09 -14.34
C TRP A 168 12.72 15.64 -14.06
N GLU A 169 13.69 15.41 -14.94
CA GLU A 169 15.04 15.96 -14.83
C GLU A 169 15.04 17.49 -14.91
N SER A 170 14.29 18.06 -15.87
CA SER A 170 14.11 19.50 -16.01
C SER A 170 13.44 20.11 -14.77
N TRP A 171 12.40 19.46 -14.24
CA TRP A 171 11.70 19.86 -13.03
C TRP A 171 12.67 19.91 -11.84
N ARG A 172 13.42 18.83 -11.59
CA ARG A 172 14.40 18.80 -10.49
C ARG A 172 15.51 19.82 -10.64
N GLU A 173 15.99 20.08 -11.86
CA GLU A 173 17.01 21.10 -12.11
C GLU A 173 16.49 22.50 -11.74
N ARG A 174 15.29 22.87 -12.21
CA ARG A 174 14.67 24.17 -11.93
C ARG A 174 14.54 24.46 -10.44
N TYR A 175 14.17 23.45 -9.66
CA TYR A 175 13.91 23.59 -8.22
C TYR A 175 15.06 23.10 -7.33
N ARG A 176 16.22 22.73 -7.89
CA ARG A 176 17.36 22.18 -7.12
C ARG A 176 17.80 23.08 -5.97
N HIS A 177 17.82 24.40 -6.21
CA HIS A 177 18.29 25.41 -5.28
C HIS A 177 17.14 26.18 -4.61
N ALA A 178 15.91 25.68 -4.74
CA ALA A 178 14.75 26.34 -4.19
C ALA A 178 14.67 26.17 -2.67
N GLU A 179 14.16 27.17 -1.97
CA GLU A 179 14.02 27.17 -0.52
C GLU A 179 12.53 27.17 -0.10
N GLY A 180 12.23 26.59 1.07
CA GLY A 180 10.87 26.60 1.61
C GLY A 180 9.89 25.71 0.83
N ILE A 181 8.73 26.26 0.44
CA ILE A 181 7.67 25.51 -0.26
C ILE A 181 8.16 25.04 -1.64
N GLU A 182 9.01 25.81 -2.29
CA GLU A 182 9.56 25.44 -3.59
C GLU A 182 10.56 24.26 -3.48
N GLN A 183 11.19 24.07 -2.31
CA GLN A 183 11.97 22.86 -2.05
C GLN A 183 11.09 21.61 -1.99
N TRP A 184 9.86 21.73 -1.48
CA TRP A 184 8.88 20.66 -1.52
C TRP A 184 8.50 20.32 -2.97
N HIS A 185 8.39 21.33 -3.85
CA HIS A 185 8.18 21.12 -5.28
C HIS A 185 9.30 20.30 -5.92
N ALA A 186 10.57 20.50 -5.53
CA ALA A 186 11.73 19.78 -6.09
C ALA A 186 11.72 18.25 -5.85
N VAL A 187 11.00 17.79 -4.82
CA VAL A 187 10.91 16.37 -4.43
C VAL A 187 9.49 15.81 -4.54
N ALA A 188 8.53 16.62 -5.00
CA ALA A 188 7.11 16.23 -5.07
C ALA A 188 6.88 15.03 -6.00
N PHE A 189 7.68 14.90 -7.07
CA PHE A 189 7.51 13.85 -8.08
C PHE A 189 8.70 12.88 -8.09
N PRO A 190 8.45 11.56 -8.06
CA PRO A 190 9.50 10.56 -8.12
C PRO A 190 10.01 10.34 -9.56
N PRO A 191 11.15 9.65 -9.73
CA PRO A 191 11.78 9.40 -11.03
C PRO A 191 11.00 8.45 -11.95
N VAL A 192 9.83 7.96 -11.52
CA VAL A 192 8.90 7.17 -12.33
C VAL A 192 7.49 7.72 -12.13
N PRO A 193 6.65 7.72 -13.19
CA PRO A 193 5.30 8.29 -13.12
C PRO A 193 4.32 7.38 -12.36
N PHE A 194 4.67 6.10 -12.18
CA PHE A 194 3.88 5.10 -11.47
C PHE A 194 4.44 4.91 -10.07
N TYR A 195 3.78 5.49 -9.07
CA TYR A 195 4.24 5.37 -7.69
C TYR A 195 3.08 5.39 -6.70
N HIS A 196 3.29 4.82 -5.53
CA HIS A 196 2.43 5.05 -4.37
C HIS A 196 3.07 6.14 -3.50
N THR A 197 2.27 7.05 -2.97
CA THR A 197 2.78 8.20 -2.19
C THR A 197 3.67 7.83 -0.99
N GLN A 198 3.49 6.65 -0.39
CA GLN A 198 4.25 6.18 0.77
C GLN A 198 5.42 5.23 0.41
N TYR A 199 5.44 4.67 -0.81
CA TYR A 199 6.39 3.64 -1.21
C TYR A 199 7.39 4.18 -2.25
N GLN A 200 8.18 5.15 -1.80
CA GLN A 200 9.15 5.86 -2.65
C GLN A 200 10.61 5.60 -2.25
N CYS A 201 10.87 4.62 -1.39
CA CYS A 201 12.22 4.30 -0.89
C CYS A 201 12.99 3.43 -1.88
N PHE A 202 13.01 3.81 -3.16
CA PHE A 202 13.59 2.97 -4.22
C PHE A 202 15.11 2.80 -4.14
N ASP A 203 15.79 3.49 -3.25
CA ASP A 203 17.21 3.26 -2.97
C ASP A 203 17.48 2.02 -2.12
N GLN A 204 16.47 1.49 -1.41
CA GLN A 204 16.57 0.25 -0.64
C GLN A 204 15.79 -0.93 -1.25
N TYR A 205 15.05 -0.70 -2.33
CA TYR A 205 14.28 -1.75 -3.00
C TYR A 205 15.18 -2.65 -3.86
N PRO A 206 14.99 -3.98 -3.85
CA PRO A 206 15.84 -4.91 -4.60
C PRO A 206 15.96 -4.61 -6.10
N LYS A 207 14.86 -4.19 -6.74
CA LYS A 207 14.84 -3.73 -8.15
C LYS A 207 14.67 -2.23 -8.30
N GLY A 208 15.08 -1.47 -7.28
CA GLY A 208 15.05 -0.02 -7.30
C GLY A 208 13.70 0.59 -7.65
N LYS A 209 13.69 1.49 -8.65
CA LYS A 209 12.49 2.25 -9.06
C LYS A 209 11.36 1.36 -9.57
N ALA A 210 11.67 0.16 -10.09
CA ALA A 210 10.64 -0.73 -10.62
C ALA A 210 9.67 -1.21 -9.53
N TYR A 211 10.12 -1.34 -8.27
CA TYR A 211 9.25 -1.69 -7.15
C TYR A 211 8.18 -0.63 -6.87
N MET A 212 8.49 0.66 -7.09
CA MET A 212 7.50 1.74 -6.95
C MET A 212 6.31 1.51 -7.88
N VAL A 213 6.59 1.02 -9.09
CA VAL A 213 5.59 0.68 -10.10
C VAL A 213 4.71 -0.48 -9.64
N GLY A 214 5.31 -1.47 -8.98
CA GLY A 214 4.59 -2.59 -8.39
C GLY A 214 3.58 -2.14 -7.33
N TYR A 215 3.98 -1.27 -6.40
CA TYR A 215 3.06 -0.74 -5.38
C TYR A 215 1.96 0.15 -5.99
N TRP A 216 2.26 0.90 -7.05
CA TRP A 216 1.25 1.65 -7.79
C TRP A 216 0.21 0.71 -8.41
N ALA A 217 0.65 -0.40 -9.01
CA ALA A 217 -0.25 -1.38 -9.59
C ALA A 217 -1.10 -2.09 -8.52
N GLU A 218 -0.51 -2.45 -7.37
CA GLU A 218 -1.26 -2.96 -6.22
C GLU A 218 -2.33 -1.96 -5.75
N ALA A 219 -1.98 -0.68 -5.61
CA ALA A 219 -2.95 0.35 -5.23
C ALA A 219 -4.09 0.48 -6.25
N LYS A 220 -3.79 0.51 -7.55
CA LYS A 220 -4.80 0.63 -8.61
C LYS A 220 -5.70 -0.59 -8.71
N ILE A 221 -5.14 -1.79 -8.59
CA ILE A 221 -5.86 -3.06 -8.79
C ILE A 221 -6.57 -3.46 -7.52
N LEU A 222 -5.85 -3.60 -6.39
CA LEU A 222 -6.41 -4.13 -5.15
C LEU A 222 -7.10 -3.06 -4.29
N GLY A 223 -6.84 -1.78 -4.53
CA GLY A 223 -7.27 -0.68 -3.67
C GLY A 223 -6.22 -0.22 -2.66
N GLY A 224 -5.08 -0.91 -2.59
CA GLY A 224 -3.98 -0.57 -1.70
C GLY A 224 -2.87 -1.63 -1.71
N VAL A 225 -1.76 -1.33 -1.05
CA VAL A 225 -0.71 -2.33 -0.81
C VAL A 225 -1.16 -3.29 0.30
N ALA A 226 -1.10 -4.59 0.04
CA ALA A 226 -1.51 -5.62 1.00
C ALA A 226 -0.42 -5.87 2.04
N TRP A 227 -0.74 -5.62 3.31
CA TRP A 227 0.10 -5.83 4.47
C TRP A 227 -0.41 -7.01 5.27
N PHE A 228 0.52 -7.70 5.95
CA PHE A 228 0.18 -8.90 6.71
C PHE A 228 0.66 -8.76 8.14
N ASP A 229 -0.14 -9.24 9.09
CA ASP A 229 0.33 -9.49 10.45
C ASP A 229 1.27 -10.70 10.42
N ARG A 230 2.56 -10.39 10.58
CA ARG A 230 3.65 -11.36 10.52
C ARG A 230 3.92 -12.04 11.85
N GLY A 231 3.14 -11.75 12.90
CA GLY A 231 3.31 -12.32 14.22
C GLY A 231 4.69 -12.05 14.83
N ALA A 232 4.94 -12.65 16.00
CA ALA A 232 6.18 -12.42 16.72
C ALA A 232 7.42 -13.02 16.02
N SER A 233 7.21 -14.01 15.14
CA SER A 233 8.32 -14.65 14.41
C SER A 233 8.69 -13.93 13.12
N ASP A 234 7.91 -12.94 12.70
CA ASP A 234 7.93 -12.32 11.35
C ASP A 234 7.58 -13.27 10.19
N LEU A 235 7.22 -14.52 10.48
CA LEU A 235 6.92 -15.54 9.47
C LEU A 235 5.44 -15.88 9.38
N GLU A 236 4.62 -15.43 10.33
CA GLU A 236 3.18 -15.67 10.33
C GLU A 236 2.46 -14.86 9.23
N CYS A 237 1.17 -15.15 9.05
CA CYS A 237 0.25 -14.41 8.20
C CYS A 237 -1.13 -14.45 8.85
N ASN A 238 -1.25 -13.77 10.00
CA ASN A 238 -2.40 -13.90 10.89
C ASN A 238 -3.60 -13.07 10.43
N ASP A 239 -3.34 -11.95 9.75
CA ASP A 239 -4.36 -11.06 9.22
C ASP A 239 -3.84 -10.21 8.06
N ILE A 240 -4.75 -9.53 7.37
CA ILE A 240 -4.46 -8.66 6.23
C ILE A 240 -4.96 -7.23 6.46
N PHE A 241 -4.15 -6.28 6.02
CA PHE A 241 -4.43 -4.85 6.07
C PHE A 241 -4.19 -4.25 4.69
N LEU A 242 -4.98 -3.25 4.33
CA LEU A 242 -4.75 -2.44 3.14
C LEU A 242 -4.15 -1.10 3.53
N HIS A 243 -3.11 -0.71 2.80
CA HIS A 243 -2.59 0.66 2.81
C HIS A 243 -3.01 1.33 1.50
N GLY A 244 -4.01 2.21 1.57
CA GLY A 244 -4.56 2.88 0.39
C GLY A 244 -3.69 4.04 -0.11
N ASP A 245 -3.82 4.38 -1.40
CA ASP A 245 -3.18 5.55 -2.01
C ASP A 245 -4.17 6.58 -2.56
N PHE A 246 -5.48 6.27 -2.64
CA PHE A 246 -6.48 7.17 -3.22
C PHE A 246 -6.59 8.49 -2.45
N ILE A 247 -6.89 9.56 -3.17
CA ILE A 247 -6.83 10.92 -2.61
C ILE A 247 -7.76 11.13 -1.41
N ASP A 248 -8.96 10.54 -1.47
CA ASP A 248 -10.00 10.63 -0.44
C ASP A 248 -10.01 9.43 0.53
N GLU A 249 -8.97 8.61 0.49
CA GLU A 249 -8.84 7.42 1.34
C GLU A 249 -7.86 7.60 2.49
N PRO A 250 -8.02 6.80 3.57
CA PRO A 250 -7.10 6.81 4.69
C PRO A 250 -5.68 6.45 4.27
N LYS A 251 -4.71 7.16 4.85
CA LYS A 251 -3.26 6.87 4.81
C LYS A 251 -2.80 6.02 6.01
N THR A 252 -3.75 5.51 6.79
CA THR A 252 -3.53 4.49 7.82
C THR A 252 -3.72 3.10 7.24
N LEU A 253 -3.21 2.09 7.92
CA LEU A 253 -3.50 0.70 7.59
C LEU A 253 -4.90 0.32 8.07
N CYS A 254 -5.62 -0.37 7.19
CA CYS A 254 -7.03 -0.67 7.32
C CYS A 254 -7.21 -2.19 7.35
N PRO A 255 -7.66 -2.80 8.46
CA PRO A 255 -8.04 -4.22 8.43
C PRO A 255 -9.24 -4.40 7.50
N LEU A 256 -9.35 -5.55 6.84
CA LEU A 256 -10.55 -5.85 6.06
C LEU A 256 -11.75 -6.10 6.97
N THR A 257 -12.92 -5.62 6.57
CA THR A 257 -14.18 -6.06 7.18
C THR A 257 -14.46 -7.51 6.82
N VAL A 258 -15.31 -8.20 7.60
CA VAL A 258 -15.74 -9.57 7.29
C VAL A 258 -16.35 -9.65 5.89
N ALA A 259 -17.20 -8.69 5.51
CA ALA A 259 -17.81 -8.66 4.18
C ALA A 259 -16.79 -8.48 3.05
N GLN A 260 -15.79 -7.63 3.23
CA GLN A 260 -14.70 -7.46 2.25
C GLN A 260 -13.86 -8.72 2.13
N TRP A 261 -13.51 -9.33 3.26
CA TRP A 261 -12.76 -10.59 3.30
C TRP A 261 -13.51 -11.72 2.56
N ASP A 262 -14.79 -11.91 2.88
CA ASP A 262 -15.62 -12.95 2.26
C ASP A 262 -15.75 -12.73 0.75
N ALA A 263 -15.91 -11.48 0.30
CA ALA A 263 -15.97 -11.14 -1.11
C ALA A 263 -14.65 -11.44 -1.84
N VAL A 264 -13.50 -11.13 -1.22
CA VAL A 264 -12.16 -11.46 -1.76
C VAL A 264 -11.98 -12.97 -1.89
N VAL A 265 -12.23 -13.73 -0.83
CA VAL A 265 -12.07 -15.19 -0.86
C VAL A 265 -13.00 -15.83 -1.88
N THR A 266 -14.26 -15.39 -1.92
CA THR A 266 -15.24 -15.88 -2.90
C THR A 266 -14.77 -15.62 -4.32
N PHE A 267 -14.29 -14.42 -4.62
CA PHE A 267 -13.84 -14.07 -5.96
C PHE A 267 -12.56 -14.82 -6.38
N LEU A 268 -11.56 -14.92 -5.49
CA LEU A 268 -10.29 -15.58 -5.80
C LEU A 268 -10.43 -17.09 -6.00
N THR A 269 -11.40 -17.73 -5.34
CA THR A 269 -11.62 -19.18 -5.43
C THR A 269 -12.66 -19.59 -6.47
N ALA A 270 -13.44 -18.64 -6.99
CA ALA A 270 -14.51 -18.91 -7.95
C ALA A 270 -14.00 -19.39 -9.31
N ASP A 271 -14.81 -20.25 -9.92
CA ASP A 271 -14.75 -20.52 -11.34
C ASP A 271 -15.55 -19.45 -12.10
N LEU A 272 -14.84 -18.60 -12.84
CA LEU A 272 -15.44 -17.48 -13.57
C LEU A 272 -16.15 -17.92 -14.87
N ASP A 273 -15.98 -19.16 -15.31
CA ASP A 273 -16.66 -19.70 -16.50
C ASP A 273 -18.11 -20.16 -16.19
N THR A 274 -18.55 -20.00 -14.94
CA THR A 274 -19.94 -20.30 -14.53
C THR A 274 -20.94 -19.29 -15.08
N ALA A 275 -22.22 -19.67 -15.13
CA ALA A 275 -23.29 -18.82 -15.68
C ALA A 275 -23.55 -17.53 -14.89
N SER A 276 -23.07 -17.43 -13.65
CA SER A 276 -23.23 -16.27 -12.77
C SER A 276 -21.98 -16.10 -11.90
N PRO A 277 -20.86 -15.61 -12.46
CA PRO A 277 -19.64 -15.42 -11.70
C PRO A 277 -19.81 -14.32 -10.64
N PRO A 278 -19.10 -14.40 -9.50
CA PRO A 278 -19.14 -13.33 -8.51
C PRO A 278 -18.56 -12.03 -9.10
N ALA A 279 -19.12 -10.90 -8.71
CA ALA A 279 -18.57 -9.60 -9.04
C ALA A 279 -17.17 -9.44 -8.42
N SER A 280 -16.28 -8.73 -9.12
CA SER A 280 -14.96 -8.43 -8.56
C SER A 280 -15.09 -7.49 -7.36
N PRO A 281 -14.46 -7.81 -6.22
CA PRO A 281 -14.45 -6.94 -5.04
C PRO A 281 -13.41 -5.81 -5.15
N PHE A 282 -12.67 -5.76 -6.26
CA PHE A 282 -11.53 -4.87 -6.45
C PHE A 282 -11.88 -3.66 -7.33
N PRO A 283 -11.32 -2.46 -7.05
CA PRO A 283 -10.46 -2.14 -5.89
C PRO A 283 -11.25 -2.12 -4.58
N LEU A 284 -10.60 -2.51 -3.48
CA LEU A 284 -11.17 -2.45 -2.15
C LEU A 284 -11.01 -1.04 -1.58
N HIS A 285 -12.14 -0.41 -1.26
CA HIS A 285 -12.16 0.91 -0.65
C HIS A 285 -12.30 0.83 0.87
N ALA A 286 -11.48 1.59 1.59
CA ALA A 286 -11.58 1.68 3.04
C ALA A 286 -12.78 2.54 3.46
N THR A 287 -13.51 2.08 4.46
CA THR A 287 -14.69 2.75 5.02
C THR A 287 -14.50 3.01 6.51
N ALA A 288 -15.41 3.75 7.16
CA ALA A 288 -15.35 3.98 8.60
C ALA A 288 -15.49 2.69 9.43
N GLN A 289 -15.98 1.61 8.82
CA GLN A 289 -16.18 0.30 9.46
C GLN A 289 -14.90 -0.54 9.53
N ASN A 290 -13.84 -0.16 8.79
CA ASN A 290 -12.54 -0.83 8.80
C ASN A 290 -11.74 -0.43 10.06
N LEU A 291 -12.12 -1.00 11.20
CA LEU A 291 -11.62 -0.65 12.52
C LEU A 291 -10.94 -1.85 13.22
N PRO A 292 -9.95 -1.61 14.09
CA PRO A 292 -9.31 -0.33 14.36
C PRO A 292 -8.29 0.06 13.27
N ARG A 293 -7.93 1.34 13.19
CA ARG A 293 -6.89 1.85 12.28
C ARG A 293 -5.51 1.76 12.89
N TYR A 294 -4.53 1.44 12.06
CA TYR A 294 -3.15 1.25 12.47
C TYR A 294 -2.25 2.30 11.80
N THR A 295 -1.43 2.96 12.63
CA THR A 295 -0.42 3.90 12.17
C THR A 295 0.78 3.12 11.60
N PRO A 296 1.22 3.37 10.36
CA PRO A 296 2.31 2.59 9.74
C PRO A 296 3.58 2.47 10.60
N TYR A 297 3.95 3.53 11.33
CA TYR A 297 5.09 3.50 12.25
C TYR A 297 4.98 2.39 13.31
N PHE A 298 3.82 2.31 13.99
CA PHE A 298 3.60 1.34 15.06
C PHE A 298 3.40 -0.07 14.51
N ALA A 299 2.70 -0.17 13.38
CA ALA A 299 2.48 -1.41 12.66
C ALA A 299 3.80 -2.14 12.38
N VAL A 300 4.75 -1.44 11.76
CA VAL A 300 6.06 -2.02 11.43
C VAL A 300 6.93 -2.22 12.67
N LYS A 301 7.02 -1.22 13.56
CA LYS A 301 8.00 -1.23 14.65
C LYS A 301 7.62 -2.15 15.82
N TYR A 302 6.34 -2.20 16.19
CA TYR A 302 5.89 -2.84 17.43
C TYR A 302 4.90 -3.99 17.22
N GLN A 303 4.23 -4.05 16.07
CA GLN A 303 3.11 -4.97 15.86
C GLN A 303 3.40 -6.04 14.82
N HIS A 304 4.58 -6.00 14.19
CA HIS A 304 4.97 -6.95 13.14
C HIS A 304 3.99 -6.98 11.96
N ILE A 305 3.31 -5.86 11.68
CA ILE A 305 2.42 -5.73 10.54
C ILE A 305 3.19 -5.01 9.43
N PHE A 306 3.55 -5.74 8.38
CA PHE A 306 4.27 -5.19 7.22
C PHE A 306 4.13 -6.09 5.99
N ARG A 307 4.33 -5.48 4.83
CA ARG A 307 4.49 -6.21 3.57
C ARG A 307 5.90 -6.78 3.45
N ASN A 308 6.91 -5.91 3.33
CA ASN A 308 8.33 -6.24 3.58
C ASN A 308 8.96 -5.23 4.54
N ARG A 309 10.00 -5.66 5.29
CA ARG A 309 10.72 -4.78 6.23
C ARG A 309 11.43 -3.60 5.55
N PHE A 310 11.75 -3.72 4.27
CA PHE A 310 12.40 -2.66 3.49
C PHE A 310 11.42 -1.73 2.78
N ASP A 311 10.10 -1.85 2.97
CA ASP A 311 9.14 -1.07 2.19
C ASP A 311 9.11 0.41 2.58
N LEU A 312 9.25 0.68 3.89
CA LEU A 312 9.17 2.02 4.47
C LEU A 312 10.46 2.39 5.21
N LYS A 313 10.81 3.68 5.16
CA LYS A 313 11.80 4.28 6.05
C LYS A 313 11.08 4.88 7.25
N LEU A 314 11.21 4.24 8.40
CA LEU A 314 10.66 4.78 9.64
C LEU A 314 11.50 5.98 10.10
N PRO A 315 10.88 7.10 10.51
CA PRO A 315 11.60 8.19 11.15
C PRO A 315 12.32 7.69 12.40
N ARG A 316 13.46 8.29 12.72
CA ARG A 316 14.22 7.94 13.94
C ARG A 316 13.42 8.18 15.22
N ARG A 317 12.55 9.19 15.19
CA ARG A 317 11.70 9.57 16.31
C ARG A 317 10.24 9.56 15.89
N TYR A 318 9.38 8.98 16.73
CA TYR A 318 7.94 9.14 16.57
C TYR A 318 7.48 10.52 17.06
N GLU A 319 6.94 11.31 16.15
CA GLU A 319 6.25 12.56 16.48
C GLU A 319 4.74 12.31 16.45
N ARG A 320 4.08 12.48 17.61
CA ARG A 320 2.64 12.32 17.69
C ARG A 320 1.96 13.44 16.88
N PRO A 321 1.07 13.12 15.93
CA PRO A 321 0.37 14.15 15.18
C PRO A 321 -0.48 15.01 16.12
N HIS A 322 -0.51 16.31 15.87
CA HIS A 322 -1.35 17.23 16.64
C HIS A 322 -2.83 16.82 16.49
N PRO A 323 -3.65 16.75 17.56
CA PRO A 323 -5.02 16.24 17.49
C PRO A 323 -5.91 16.94 16.45
N ARG A 324 -5.71 18.25 16.22
CA ARG A 324 -6.42 19.02 15.18
C ARG A 324 -5.97 18.73 13.75
N ALA A 325 -4.83 18.05 13.57
CA ALA A 325 -4.29 17.66 12.27
C ALA A 325 -4.65 16.21 11.90
N VAL A 326 -5.30 15.47 12.80
CA VAL A 326 -5.73 14.08 12.57
C VAL A 326 -7.02 14.09 11.73
N SER A 327 -6.95 13.45 10.56
CA SER A 327 -8.09 13.29 9.66
C SER A 327 -9.10 12.30 10.23
N ALA A 328 -10.40 12.61 10.11
CA ALA A 328 -11.46 11.66 10.43
C ALA A 328 -11.54 10.51 9.42
N VAL A 329 -10.99 10.69 8.21
CA VAL A 329 -10.85 9.63 7.20
C VAL A 329 -9.80 8.62 7.66
N ASP A 330 -8.63 9.13 8.09
CA ASP A 330 -7.53 8.31 8.62
C ASP A 330 -7.94 7.60 9.92
N TYR A 331 -8.66 8.29 10.81
CA TYR A 331 -9.05 7.75 12.12
C TYR A 331 -10.53 8.01 12.42
N PRO A 332 -11.45 7.17 11.88
CA PRO A 332 -12.88 7.23 12.18
C PRO A 332 -13.20 7.07 13.67
N GLU A 333 -12.28 6.54 14.47
CA GLU A 333 -12.39 6.46 15.94
C GLU A 333 -12.55 7.83 16.61
N LYS A 334 -12.20 8.91 15.89
CA LYS A 334 -12.50 10.29 16.29
C LYS A 334 -13.97 10.48 16.67
N GLU A 335 -14.90 9.96 15.86
CA GLU A 335 -16.34 10.12 16.10
C GLU A 335 -16.75 9.38 17.39
N HIS A 336 -16.20 8.19 17.60
CA HIS A 336 -16.43 7.42 18.84
C HIS A 336 -15.90 8.18 20.05
N HIS A 337 -14.69 8.74 19.96
CA HIS A 337 -14.08 9.51 21.03
C HIS A 337 -14.85 10.80 21.35
N GLU A 338 -15.20 11.60 20.34
CA GLU A 338 -15.96 12.85 20.53
C GLU A 338 -17.32 12.58 21.18
N TRP A 339 -18.03 11.53 20.73
CA TRP A 339 -19.30 11.12 21.32
C TRP A 339 -19.14 10.71 22.79
N VAL A 340 -18.13 9.88 23.11
CA VAL A 340 -17.86 9.41 24.48
C VAL A 340 -17.54 10.59 25.41
N VAL A 341 -16.72 11.56 24.96
CA VAL A 341 -16.39 12.75 25.74
C VAL A 341 -17.65 13.58 26.03
N GLU A 342 -18.47 13.86 25.01
CA GLU A 342 -19.70 14.64 25.17
C GLU A 342 -20.68 13.96 26.14
N HIS A 343 -20.90 12.65 25.98
CA HIS A 343 -21.87 11.92 26.80
C HIS A 343 -21.36 11.65 28.21
N SER A 344 -20.04 11.60 28.42
CA SER A 344 -19.44 11.56 29.76
C SER A 344 -19.71 12.86 30.54
N LEU A 345 -19.66 14.00 29.85
CA LEU A 345 -20.04 15.29 30.43
C LEU A 345 -21.54 15.31 30.76
N HIS A 346 -22.40 14.83 29.85
CA HIS A 346 -23.84 14.68 30.12
C HIS A 346 -24.13 13.87 31.38
N LYS A 347 -23.45 12.72 31.56
CA LYS A 347 -23.56 11.91 32.77
C LYS A 347 -23.17 12.69 34.02
N THR A 348 -22.08 13.46 33.95
CA THR A 348 -21.60 14.30 35.07
C THR A 348 -22.58 15.40 35.43
N PHE A 349 -23.29 15.95 34.44
CA PHE A 349 -24.34 16.96 34.64
C PHE A 349 -25.73 16.36 34.94
N GLY A 350 -25.84 15.05 35.19
CA GLY A 350 -27.09 14.37 35.54
C GLY A 350 -28.10 14.26 34.38
N ARG A 351 -27.64 14.41 33.13
CA ARG A 351 -28.47 14.19 31.95
C ARG A 351 -28.53 12.68 31.64
N PRO A 352 -29.65 12.18 31.11
CA PRO A 352 -29.75 10.78 30.70
C PRO A 352 -28.77 10.50 29.55
N ILE A 353 -28.17 9.32 29.58
CA ILE A 353 -27.29 8.81 28.53
C ILE A 353 -27.71 7.39 28.15
N ASP A 354 -27.39 7.00 26.93
CA ASP A 354 -27.46 5.60 26.49
C ASP A 354 -26.19 4.88 26.97
N GLU A 355 -26.32 4.05 28.02
CA GLU A 355 -25.19 3.31 28.60
C GLU A 355 -24.71 2.18 27.69
N GLU A 356 -25.59 1.61 26.86
CA GLU A 356 -25.22 0.55 25.91
C GLU A 356 -24.39 1.12 24.76
N GLU A 357 -24.80 2.26 24.20
CA GLU A 357 -24.00 2.97 23.19
C GLU A 357 -22.67 3.48 23.77
N MET A 358 -22.67 3.96 25.02
CA MET A 358 -21.42 4.35 25.69
C MET A 358 -20.42 3.20 25.74
N GLU A 359 -20.85 2.02 26.17
CA GLU A 359 -19.96 0.86 26.26
C GLU A 359 -19.53 0.36 24.87
N ARG A 360 -20.43 0.37 23.88
CA ARG A 360 -20.11 0.02 22.49
C ARG A 360 -19.02 0.92 21.91
N ARG A 361 -19.11 2.24 22.11
CA ARG A 361 -18.10 3.18 21.59
C ARG A 361 -16.79 3.10 22.39
N LEU A 362 -16.85 2.88 23.70
CA LEU A 362 -15.67 2.63 24.51
C LEU A 362 -14.93 1.35 24.07
N ASP A 363 -15.64 0.28 23.72
CA ASP A 363 -15.03 -0.94 23.21
C ASP A 363 -14.19 -0.69 21.94
N VAL A 364 -14.70 0.12 21.01
CA VAL A 364 -13.92 0.52 19.81
C VAL A 364 -12.61 1.21 20.21
N LEU A 365 -12.66 2.16 21.13
CA LEU A 365 -11.48 2.91 21.59
C LEU A 365 -10.49 2.04 22.37
N ARG A 366 -10.98 1.03 23.11
CA ARG A 366 -10.14 0.06 23.83
C ARG A 366 -9.42 -0.91 22.90
N ARG A 367 -10.02 -1.24 21.74
CA ARG A 367 -9.37 -2.07 20.71
C ARG A 367 -8.28 -1.36 19.93
N CYS A 368 -8.24 -0.03 19.96
CA CYS A 368 -7.21 0.76 19.29
C CYS A 368 -5.83 0.52 19.91
N GLN A 369 -4.85 0.26 19.07
CA GLN A 369 -3.49 -0.04 19.49
C GLN A 369 -2.68 1.21 19.82
N PRO A 370 -1.56 1.08 20.56
CA PRO A 370 -0.64 2.19 20.78
C PRO A 370 -0.26 2.85 19.45
N GLY A 371 -0.28 4.18 19.41
CA GLY A 371 0.00 4.96 18.20
C GLY A 371 -1.22 5.39 17.39
N ASN A 372 -2.40 4.81 17.64
CA ASN A 372 -3.67 5.43 17.22
C ASN A 372 -3.93 6.66 18.12
N PRO A 373 -4.23 7.85 17.57
CA PRO A 373 -4.43 9.07 18.36
C PRO A 373 -5.53 8.97 19.43
N TYR A 374 -6.52 8.09 19.23
CA TYR A 374 -7.66 7.87 20.10
C TYR A 374 -7.56 6.58 20.94
N SER A 375 -6.41 5.90 20.89
CA SER A 375 -6.17 4.72 21.72
C SER A 375 -6.16 5.06 23.21
N MET A 376 -6.75 4.16 23.99
CA MET A 376 -6.64 4.15 25.45
C MET A 376 -5.41 3.36 25.95
N ALA A 377 -4.68 2.70 25.06
CA ALA A 377 -3.48 1.94 25.43
C ALA A 377 -2.30 2.88 25.72
N PRO A 378 -1.45 2.56 26.71
CA PRO A 378 -0.25 3.34 26.97
C PRO A 378 0.71 3.26 25.78
N LEU A 379 1.45 4.35 25.54
CA LEU A 379 2.56 4.33 24.58
C LEU A 379 3.68 3.40 25.09
N PRO A 380 4.44 2.75 24.17
CA PRO A 380 5.65 2.03 24.53
C PRO A 380 6.61 2.91 25.33
N GLU A 381 7.29 2.32 26.32
CA GLU A 381 8.15 3.07 27.26
C GLU A 381 9.24 3.88 26.55
N GLU A 382 9.80 3.35 25.46
CA GLU A 382 10.82 4.01 24.64
C GLU A 382 10.33 5.36 24.09
N ILE A 383 9.08 5.41 23.65
CA ILE A 383 8.45 6.64 23.15
C ILE A 383 8.06 7.54 24.32
N ALA A 384 7.52 6.97 25.39
CA ALA A 384 7.08 7.71 26.57
C ALA A 384 8.24 8.41 27.30
N ARG A 385 9.43 7.81 27.31
CA ARG A 385 10.66 8.39 27.86
C ARG A 385 11.35 9.38 26.90
N GLY A 386 10.82 9.55 25.69
CA GLY A 386 11.47 10.24 24.58
C GLY A 386 12.59 9.35 24.06
N GLU A 387 12.47 8.87 22.83
CA GLU A 387 13.49 8.01 22.20
C GLU A 387 14.88 8.70 22.23
N GLY A 388 15.67 8.40 23.27
CA GLY A 388 16.99 8.97 23.57
C GLY A 388 16.98 10.40 24.10
N GLU A 389 17.32 10.60 25.38
CA GLU A 389 18.09 11.79 25.76
C GLU A 389 19.37 11.77 24.91
N GLU A 390 19.53 12.68 23.96
CA GLU A 390 20.88 13.12 23.65
C GLU A 390 21.40 13.73 24.94
N ASP A 391 22.20 12.95 25.64
CA ASP A 391 23.35 13.42 26.38
C ASP A 391 24.18 14.28 25.40
N GLN A 392 23.77 15.55 25.23
CA GLN A 392 24.63 16.61 24.74
C GLN A 392 25.60 16.96 25.88
N GLY A 393 26.42 15.97 26.24
CA GLY A 393 27.56 16.12 27.10
C GLY A 393 28.72 16.70 26.29
N LEU A 394 28.91 18.02 26.46
CA LEU A 394 30.13 18.82 26.24
C LEU A 394 30.62 19.04 24.80
#